data_AF-A0AAD7G7S9-F1
#
_entry.id   AF-A0AAD7G7S9-F1
#
_cell.length_a   1.000
_cell.length_b   1.000
_cell.length_c   1.000
_cell.angle_alpha   90.00
_cell.angle_beta   90.00
_cell.angle_gamma   90.00
#
_symmetry.space_group_name_H-M   'P 1'
#
loop_
_entity.id
_entity.type
_entity.pdbx_description
1 polymer ?
#
loop_
_entity_poly.entity_id
_entity_poly.type
_entity_poly.pdbx_seq_one_letter_code
_entity_poly.pdbx_strand_id
1 'polypeptide(L)'
;WTANTLWDIQSELPQGPDNKPCAYILYADKAKLSSFGTQKGYPIVARLANMVVSVRNSSRWGGGQIVGWLPVIVEDQAESGKPGYANFKNAVWHKSFYKLLESIEMASKTGEWVTCGDGILRCLFPMILILACDFEEACTMALTRGTQSLYPCPICYIKKEDQADVNALPALRTTELSQRAVKAARKLNAEGREVLLKEHGLRNVDNVFWSIAYSDPYHALSFEHL
;
A
#
# COMPACT_ATOMS: atom_id res chain seq x y z
N TRP A 1 -0.50 16.43 7.16
CA TRP A 1 -1.48 16.18 6.08
C TRP A 1 -2.09 17.51 5.68
N THR A 2 -1.91 17.96 4.43
CA THR A 2 -2.30 19.30 3.97
C THR A 2 -3.66 19.35 3.27
N ALA A 3 -4.46 18.28 3.30
CA ALA A 3 -5.74 18.15 2.59
C ALA A 3 -5.69 18.23 1.04
N ASN A 4 -4.58 18.70 0.46
CA ASN A 4 -4.39 18.87 -0.99
C ASN A 4 -4.72 17.59 -1.77
N THR A 5 -4.16 16.44 -1.40
CA THR A 5 -4.40 15.17 -2.12
C THR A 5 -5.89 14.81 -2.19
N LEU A 6 -6.66 15.02 -1.12
CA LEU A 6 -8.11 14.77 -1.16
C LEU A 6 -8.85 15.78 -2.05
N TRP A 7 -8.39 17.02 -2.08
CA TRP A 7 -8.94 18.07 -2.93
C TRP A 7 -8.69 17.81 -4.41
N ASP A 8 -7.47 17.38 -4.75
CA ASP A 8 -7.07 17.03 -6.11
C ASP A 8 -7.91 15.84 -6.59
N ILE A 9 -8.01 14.77 -5.79
CA ILE A 9 -8.84 13.61 -6.12
C ILE A 9 -10.32 14.00 -6.26
N GLN A 10 -10.85 14.82 -5.35
CA GLN A 10 -12.24 15.31 -5.45
C GLN A 10 -12.50 16.02 -6.79
N SER A 11 -11.50 16.71 -7.34
CA SER A 11 -11.58 17.41 -8.62
C SER A 11 -11.51 16.46 -9.83
N GLU A 12 -10.91 15.27 -9.65
CA GLU A 12 -10.81 14.22 -10.66
C GLU A 12 -12.00 13.25 -10.69
N LEU A 13 -12.83 13.23 -9.64
CA LEU A 13 -14.04 12.42 -9.61
C LEU A 13 -15.03 12.84 -10.71
N PRO A 14 -15.91 11.94 -11.17
CA PRO A 14 -16.99 12.30 -12.09
C PRO A 14 -17.79 13.49 -11.56
N GLN A 15 -18.21 14.39 -12.46
CA GLN A 15 -18.95 15.59 -12.07
C GLN A 15 -20.26 15.21 -11.38
N GLY A 16 -20.45 15.70 -10.16
CA GLY A 16 -21.65 15.45 -9.36
C GLY A 16 -21.51 16.09 -7.98
N PRO A 17 -22.52 16.84 -7.50
CA PRO A 17 -22.43 17.52 -6.21
C PRO A 17 -22.28 16.55 -5.02
N ASP A 18 -22.80 15.33 -5.19
CA ASP A 18 -22.84 14.29 -4.16
C ASP A 18 -21.67 13.30 -4.24
N ASN A 19 -20.81 13.40 -5.25
CA ASN A 19 -19.64 12.56 -5.40
C ASN A 19 -18.55 13.02 -4.42
N LYS A 20 -18.14 12.15 -3.49
CA LYS A 20 -17.15 12.45 -2.46
C LYS A 20 -16.08 11.37 -2.36
N PRO A 21 -14.81 11.74 -2.13
CA PRO A 21 -13.77 10.77 -1.81
C PRO A 21 -14.01 10.19 -0.41
N CYS A 22 -13.88 8.87 -0.28
CA CYS A 22 -13.89 8.15 0.99
C CYS A 22 -12.49 7.56 1.22
N ALA A 23 -11.66 8.29 1.95
CA ALA A 23 -10.27 7.93 2.11
C ALA A 23 -10.02 7.08 3.35
N TYR A 24 -9.26 6.00 3.16
CA TYR A 24 -8.78 5.12 4.21
C TYR A 24 -7.30 5.37 4.49
N ILE A 25 -6.95 5.32 5.77
CA ILE A 25 -5.59 5.12 6.26
C ILE A 25 -5.52 3.66 6.68
N LEU A 26 -4.62 2.90 6.07
CA LEU A 26 -4.38 1.50 6.42
C LEU A 26 -3.06 1.38 7.15
N TYR A 27 -3.09 0.66 8.25
CA TYR A 27 -1.91 0.24 8.99
C TYR A 27 -1.84 -1.28 8.96
N ALA A 28 -0.68 -1.81 8.62
CA ALA A 28 -0.42 -3.25 8.67
C ALA A 28 0.99 -3.44 9.22
N ASP A 29 1.09 -3.99 10.42
CA ASP A 29 2.33 -4.22 11.14
C ASP A 29 2.23 -5.55 11.89
N LYS A 30 3.38 -6.18 12.09
CA LYS A 30 3.52 -7.42 12.83
C LYS A 30 3.34 -7.19 14.33
N ALA A 31 2.15 -7.48 14.83
CA ALA A 31 1.87 -7.44 16.26
C ALA A 31 2.15 -8.78 16.96
N LYS A 32 2.71 -8.72 18.18
CA LYS A 32 2.66 -9.86 19.12
C LYS A 32 1.27 -9.88 19.74
N LEU A 33 0.52 -10.97 19.56
CA LEU A 33 -0.89 -11.07 19.99
C LEU A 33 -1.07 -11.35 21.47
N SER A 34 0.00 -11.72 22.18
CA SER A 34 -0.06 -11.98 23.61
C SER A 34 1.26 -11.67 24.27
N SER A 35 1.20 -11.24 25.53
CA SER A 35 2.37 -10.97 26.37
C SER A 35 3.14 -12.23 26.77
N PHE A 36 2.49 -13.41 26.72
CA PHE A 36 3.07 -14.70 27.13
C PHE A 36 3.05 -15.81 26.06
N GLY A 37 2.49 -15.57 24.87
CA GLY A 37 2.30 -16.59 23.84
C GLY A 37 3.12 -16.36 22.57
N THR A 38 3.48 -17.46 21.93
CA THR A 38 4.25 -17.54 20.67
C THR A 38 3.46 -17.09 19.43
N GLN A 39 2.17 -16.75 19.58
CA GLN A 39 1.30 -16.38 18.48
C GLN A 39 1.56 -14.94 18.01
N LYS A 40 1.95 -14.82 16.75
CA LYS A 40 2.14 -13.55 16.03
C LYS A 40 0.92 -13.34 15.13
N GLY A 41 0.49 -12.10 15.01
CA GLY A 41 -0.61 -11.73 14.13
C GLY A 41 -0.25 -10.44 13.42
N TYR A 42 -0.77 -10.30 12.21
CA TYR A 42 -0.55 -9.11 11.40
C TYR A 42 -1.92 -8.46 11.18
N PRO A 43 -2.41 -7.70 12.16
CA PRO A 43 -3.68 -7.01 12.02
C PRO A 43 -3.57 -5.94 10.94
N ILE A 44 -4.60 -5.84 10.10
CA ILE A 44 -4.81 -4.69 9.24
C ILE A 44 -5.80 -3.78 9.97
N VAL A 45 -5.37 -2.57 10.27
CA VAL A 45 -6.20 -1.55 10.91
C VAL A 45 -6.58 -0.50 9.87
N ALA A 46 -7.87 -0.24 9.72
CA ALA A 46 -8.37 0.83 8.86
C ALA A 46 -8.88 2.00 9.70
N ARG A 47 -8.62 3.21 9.22
CA ARG A 47 -9.20 4.47 9.74
C ARG A 47 -9.76 5.27 8.58
N LEU A 48 -10.86 5.99 8.82
CA LEU A 48 -11.38 6.96 7.85
C LEU A 48 -10.61 8.27 7.97
N ALA A 49 -9.92 8.66 6.90
CA ALA A 49 -9.15 9.89 6.83
C ALA A 49 -10.04 11.14 6.87
N ASN A 50 -11.28 11.03 6.38
CA ASN A 50 -12.29 12.10 6.39
C ASN A 50 -12.75 12.50 7.81
N MET A 51 -12.49 11.66 8.82
CA MET A 51 -12.86 11.97 10.20
C MET A 51 -11.85 12.91 10.85
N VAL A 52 -12.35 13.82 11.69
CA VAL A 52 -11.51 14.70 12.50
C VAL A 52 -10.54 13.89 13.37
N VAL A 53 -9.33 14.42 13.57
CA VAL A 53 -8.23 13.72 14.25
C VAL A 53 -8.64 13.18 15.62
N SER A 54 -9.41 13.95 16.39
CA SER A 54 -9.88 13.56 17.72
C SER A 54 -10.78 12.32 17.69
N VAL A 55 -11.63 12.17 16.67
CA VAL A 55 -12.48 10.99 16.49
C VAL A 55 -11.67 9.82 15.94
N ARG A 56 -10.87 10.09 14.90
CA ARG A 56 -10.03 9.09 14.21
C ARG A 56 -9.03 8.39 15.14
N ASN A 57 -8.52 9.11 16.13
CA ASN A 57 -7.59 8.58 17.13
C ASN A 57 -8.27 8.20 18.45
N SER A 58 -9.60 8.23 18.52
CA SER A 58 -10.33 7.79 19.71
C SER A 58 -10.40 6.26 19.78
N SER A 59 -10.65 5.73 20.98
CA SER A 59 -11.01 4.32 21.21
C SER A 59 -12.50 4.03 21.01
N ARG A 60 -13.27 5.00 20.50
CA ARG A 60 -14.72 4.92 20.34
C ARG A 60 -15.09 4.85 18.86
N TRP A 61 -16.38 5.01 18.57
CA TRP A 61 -16.94 5.11 17.23
C TRP A 61 -16.13 6.08 16.34
N GLY A 62 -15.76 5.62 15.15
CA GLY A 62 -14.96 6.39 14.19
C GLY A 62 -13.44 6.32 14.42
N GLY A 63 -12.97 5.69 15.50
CA GLY A 63 -11.59 5.30 15.69
C GLY A 63 -11.15 4.13 14.79
N GLY A 64 -9.86 3.80 14.81
CA GLY A 64 -9.32 2.70 14.00
C GLY A 64 -9.89 1.33 14.36
N GLN A 65 -10.22 0.55 13.34
CA GLN A 65 -10.81 -0.79 13.48
C GLN A 65 -9.92 -1.83 12.81
N ILE A 66 -9.80 -3.00 13.44
CA ILE A 66 -9.19 -4.16 12.78
C ILE A 66 -10.16 -4.65 11.71
N VAL A 67 -9.72 -4.65 10.46
CA VAL A 67 -10.52 -5.05 9.30
C VAL A 67 -10.03 -6.36 8.68
N GLY A 68 -8.85 -6.85 9.08
CA GLY A 68 -8.33 -8.11 8.57
C GLY A 68 -7.10 -8.60 9.33
N TRP A 69 -6.69 -9.81 8.99
CA TRP A 69 -5.49 -10.47 9.52
C TRP A 69 -4.70 -11.06 8.37
N LEU A 70 -3.43 -10.67 8.23
CA LEU A 70 -2.54 -11.29 7.25
C LEU A 70 -2.00 -12.62 7.76
N PRO A 71 -1.78 -13.60 6.87
CA PRO A 71 -1.23 -14.89 7.26
C PRO A 71 0.23 -14.74 7.70
N VAL A 72 0.60 -15.51 8.73
CA VAL A 72 2.00 -15.66 9.15
C VAL A 72 2.60 -16.84 8.42
N ILE A 73 3.56 -16.56 7.54
CA ILE A 73 4.32 -17.60 6.86
C ILE A 73 5.44 -18.03 7.80
N VAL A 74 5.50 -19.34 8.10
CA VAL A 74 6.58 -19.92 8.90
C VAL A 74 7.88 -19.79 8.10
N GLU A 75 8.91 -19.20 8.69
CA GLU A 75 10.22 -19.10 8.03
C GLU A 75 10.85 -20.49 7.88
N ASP A 76 11.25 -20.83 6.67
CA ASP A 76 12.05 -22.00 6.37
C ASP A 76 13.52 -21.59 6.23
N GLN A 77 14.38 -22.11 7.11
CA GLN A 77 15.82 -21.83 7.09
C GLN A 77 16.47 -22.23 5.77
N ALA A 78 15.99 -23.29 5.12
CA ALA A 78 16.53 -23.76 3.83
C ALA A 78 16.21 -22.81 2.68
N GLU A 79 15.16 -22.00 2.81
CA GLU A 79 14.70 -21.03 1.80
C GLU A 79 15.12 -19.59 2.10
N SER A 80 15.74 -19.37 3.26
CA SER A 80 16.21 -18.06 3.70
C SER A 80 17.19 -17.43 2.68
N GLY A 81 16.98 -16.16 2.37
CA GLY A 81 17.80 -15.42 1.40
C GLY A 81 17.54 -15.73 -0.08
N LYS A 82 16.71 -16.72 -0.42
CA LYS A 82 16.41 -17.04 -1.82
C LYS A 82 15.43 -16.03 -2.43
N PRO A 83 15.70 -15.50 -3.64
CA PRO A 83 14.79 -14.58 -4.32
C PRO A 83 13.40 -15.17 -4.57
N GLY A 84 13.32 -16.48 -4.85
CA GLY A 84 12.07 -17.20 -5.05
C GLY A 84 11.18 -17.18 -3.81
N TYR A 85 11.75 -17.47 -2.65
CA TYR A 85 11.02 -17.46 -1.38
C TYR A 85 10.56 -16.06 -0.98
N ALA A 86 11.40 -15.04 -1.20
CA ALA A 86 11.00 -13.65 -0.97
C ALA A 86 9.82 -13.23 -1.88
N ASN A 87 9.83 -13.63 -3.16
CA ASN A 87 8.71 -13.39 -4.06
C ASN A 87 7.45 -14.17 -3.64
N PHE A 88 7.59 -15.41 -3.16
CA PHE A 88 6.49 -16.19 -2.61
C PHE A 88 5.84 -15.49 -1.41
N LYS A 89 6.63 -15.02 -0.44
CA LYS A 89 6.12 -14.27 0.72
C LYS A 89 5.35 -13.02 0.30
N ASN A 90 5.92 -12.24 -0.64
CA ASN A 90 5.25 -11.07 -1.20
C ASN A 90 3.94 -11.44 -1.93
N ALA A 91 3.93 -12.52 -2.70
CA ALA A 91 2.74 -12.98 -3.41
C ALA A 91 1.62 -13.41 -2.46
N VAL A 92 1.94 -14.12 -1.38
CA VAL A 92 0.98 -14.48 -0.32
C VAL A 92 0.46 -13.23 0.36
N TRP A 93 1.33 -12.28 0.70
CA TRP A 93 0.95 -11.01 1.32
C TRP A 93 -0.06 -10.24 0.45
N HIS A 94 0.26 -10.00 -0.83
CA HIS A 94 -0.62 -9.24 -1.73
C HIS A 94 -1.92 -9.97 -2.03
N LYS A 95 -1.90 -11.29 -2.24
CA LYS A 95 -3.13 -12.07 -2.45
C LYS A 95 -4.03 -12.07 -1.21
N SER A 96 -3.45 -12.10 -0.01
CA SER A 96 -4.21 -12.04 1.24
C SER A 96 -4.78 -10.65 1.47
N PHE A 97 -3.98 -9.61 1.25
CA PHE A 97 -4.44 -8.22 1.33
C PHE A 97 -5.52 -7.92 0.28
N TYR A 98 -5.46 -8.55 -0.90
CA TYR A 98 -6.50 -8.41 -1.92
C TYR A 98 -7.87 -8.84 -1.41
N LYS A 99 -7.94 -9.89 -0.58
CA LYS A 99 -9.22 -10.33 -0.01
C LYS A 99 -9.87 -9.30 0.90
N LEU A 100 -9.10 -8.38 1.47
CA LEU A 100 -9.65 -7.22 2.17
C LEU A 100 -10.14 -6.14 1.18
N LEU A 101 -9.37 -5.86 0.12
CA LEU A 101 -9.65 -4.74 -0.79
C LEU A 101 -10.64 -5.07 -1.91
N GLU A 102 -10.92 -6.36 -2.15
CA GLU A 102 -11.87 -6.85 -3.17
C GLU A 102 -13.25 -6.19 -3.02
N SER A 103 -13.69 -5.90 -1.79
CA SER A 103 -14.98 -5.26 -1.53
C SER A 103 -15.05 -3.78 -1.97
N ILE A 104 -13.92 -3.08 -2.05
CA ILE A 104 -13.88 -1.65 -2.42
C ILE A 104 -13.36 -1.42 -3.84
N GLU A 105 -12.85 -2.46 -4.51
CA GLU A 105 -12.23 -2.30 -5.83
C GLU A 105 -13.20 -1.67 -6.85
N MET A 106 -14.43 -2.18 -6.93
CA MET A 106 -15.41 -1.65 -7.88
C MET A 106 -15.87 -0.26 -7.47
N ALA A 107 -16.25 -0.09 -6.20
CA ALA A 107 -16.68 1.20 -5.66
C ALA A 107 -15.63 2.30 -5.84
N SER A 108 -14.33 1.99 -5.79
CA SER A 108 -13.27 2.97 -6.03
C SER A 108 -13.34 3.61 -7.42
N LYS A 109 -13.87 2.89 -8.42
CA LYS A 109 -13.92 3.31 -9.83
C LYS A 109 -15.27 3.93 -10.19
N THR A 110 -16.37 3.38 -9.67
CA THR A 110 -17.74 3.80 -10.04
C THR A 110 -18.45 4.63 -8.98
N GLY A 111 -17.91 4.66 -7.76
CA GLY A 111 -18.59 5.16 -6.59
C GLY A 111 -19.66 4.18 -6.08
N GLU A 112 -20.11 4.41 -4.86
CA GLU A 112 -21.21 3.69 -4.22
C GLU A 112 -22.10 4.66 -3.44
N TRP A 113 -23.42 4.57 -3.64
CA TRP A 113 -24.38 5.43 -2.97
C TRP A 113 -24.61 4.97 -1.53
N VAL A 114 -24.32 5.85 -0.57
CA VAL A 114 -24.41 5.59 0.87
C VAL A 114 -25.19 6.72 1.54
N THR A 115 -26.20 6.37 2.33
CA THR A 115 -26.82 7.30 3.28
C THR A 115 -25.87 7.49 4.45
N CYS A 116 -25.25 8.66 4.53
CA CYS A 116 -24.28 8.96 5.58
C CYS A 116 -24.97 9.18 6.94
N GLY A 117 -24.16 9.27 8.01
CA GLY A 117 -24.67 9.44 9.38
C GLY A 117 -25.45 10.74 9.63
N ASP A 118 -25.36 11.73 8.74
CA ASP A 118 -26.17 12.95 8.74
C ASP A 118 -27.48 12.82 7.95
N GLY A 119 -27.80 11.62 7.46
CA GLY A 119 -29.00 11.35 6.65
C GLY A 119 -28.89 11.78 5.19
N ILE A 120 -27.76 12.36 4.78
CA ILE A 120 -27.56 12.82 3.40
C ILE A 120 -27.02 11.66 2.56
N LEU A 121 -27.66 11.42 1.43
CA LEU A 121 -27.23 10.44 0.43
C LEU A 121 -26.04 11.00 -0.35
N ARG A 122 -24.94 10.26 -0.40
CA ARG A 122 -23.72 10.64 -1.13
C ARG A 122 -23.19 9.46 -1.94
N CYS A 123 -22.56 9.74 -3.07
CA CYS A 123 -21.84 8.73 -3.85
C CYS A 123 -20.37 8.75 -3.40
N LEU A 124 -19.96 7.72 -2.67
CA LEU A 124 -18.65 7.63 -2.05
C LEU A 124 -17.69 6.83 -2.94
N PHE A 125 -16.49 7.37 -3.15
CA PHE A 125 -15.41 6.72 -3.89
C PHE A 125 -14.33 6.27 -2.90
N PRO A 126 -14.33 5.00 -2.44
CA PRO A 126 -13.33 4.50 -1.51
C PRO A 126 -11.93 4.48 -2.13
N MET A 127 -10.92 4.87 -1.35
CA MET A 127 -9.51 4.90 -1.77
C MET A 127 -8.58 4.74 -0.57
N ILE A 128 -7.33 4.39 -0.82
CA ILE A 128 -6.28 4.27 0.19
C ILE A 128 -5.39 5.50 0.06
N LEU A 129 -5.56 6.42 1.01
CA LEU A 129 -4.83 7.68 1.03
C LEU A 129 -3.48 7.55 1.72
N ILE A 130 -3.40 6.71 2.75
CA ILE A 130 -2.19 6.52 3.55
C ILE A 130 -1.99 5.03 3.84
N LEU A 131 -0.78 4.56 3.58
CA LEU A 131 -0.22 3.29 4.03
C LEU A 131 0.79 3.61 5.13
N ALA A 132 0.41 3.35 6.37
CA ALA A 132 1.24 3.56 7.55
C ALA A 132 1.88 2.23 7.95
N CYS A 133 3.20 2.15 7.84
CA CYS A 133 3.95 0.94 8.14
C CYS A 133 5.43 1.25 8.33
N ASP A 134 6.20 0.27 8.81
CA ASP A 134 7.65 0.40 8.85
C ASP A 134 8.27 0.18 7.46
N PHE A 135 9.60 0.25 7.37
CA PHE A 135 10.32 0.11 6.11
C PHE A 135 10.20 -1.28 5.47
N GLU A 136 10.18 -2.36 6.25
CA GLU A 136 10.06 -3.73 5.72
C GLU A 136 8.68 -3.96 5.11
N GLU A 137 7.62 -3.53 5.80
CA GLU A 137 6.27 -3.57 5.23
C GLU A 137 6.12 -2.60 4.06
N ALA A 138 6.73 -1.41 4.09
CA ALA A 138 6.70 -0.48 2.96
C ALA A 138 7.33 -1.10 1.71
N CYS A 139 8.43 -1.83 1.87
CA CYS A 139 9.06 -2.57 0.77
C CYS A 139 8.13 -3.65 0.21
N THR A 140 7.39 -4.35 1.08
CA THR A 140 6.40 -5.34 0.65
C THR A 140 5.26 -4.64 -0.10
N MET A 141 4.67 -3.59 0.47
CA MET A 141 3.57 -2.82 -0.12
C MET A 141 3.93 -2.18 -1.46
N ALA A 142 5.16 -1.72 -1.66
CA ALA A 142 5.65 -1.12 -2.90
C ALA A 142 6.30 -2.14 -3.86
N LEU A 143 6.39 -3.42 -3.49
CA LEU A 143 7.13 -4.47 -4.20
C LEU A 143 8.61 -4.18 -4.42
N THR A 144 9.25 -3.41 -3.54
CA THR A 144 10.68 -3.15 -3.66
C THR A 144 11.52 -4.30 -3.10
N ARG A 145 12.78 -4.36 -3.55
CA ARG A 145 13.78 -5.33 -3.07
C ARG A 145 14.45 -4.91 -1.76
N GLY A 146 13.99 -3.83 -1.13
CA GLY A 146 14.56 -3.27 0.10
C GLY A 146 16.03 -2.87 -0.06
N THR A 147 16.82 -3.03 1.01
CA THR A 147 18.23 -2.60 1.09
C THR A 147 19.17 -3.30 0.09
N GLN A 148 18.74 -4.42 -0.51
CA GLN A 148 19.49 -5.12 -1.56
C GLN A 148 19.19 -4.61 -2.97
N SER A 149 18.26 -3.67 -3.12
CA SER A 149 17.92 -3.02 -4.38
C SER A 149 19.00 -2.03 -4.82
N LEU A 150 19.14 -1.82 -6.13
CA LEU A 150 19.84 -0.65 -6.68
C LEU A 150 19.07 0.65 -6.37
N TYR A 151 17.75 0.53 -6.18
CA TYR A 151 16.83 1.61 -5.85
C TYR A 151 16.03 1.21 -4.59
N PRO A 152 16.64 1.33 -3.39
CA PRO A 152 16.09 0.79 -2.15
C PRO A 152 14.87 1.52 -1.60
N CYS A 153 14.64 2.78 -1.99
CA CYS A 153 13.49 3.53 -1.50
C CYS A 153 12.18 2.98 -2.08
N PRO A 154 11.15 2.75 -1.24
CA PRO A 154 9.83 2.36 -1.71
C PRO A 154 9.07 3.48 -2.41
N ILE A 155 9.46 4.75 -2.26
CA ILE A 155 8.74 5.91 -2.79
C ILE A 155 9.39 6.47 -4.06
N CYS A 156 10.71 6.41 -4.18
CA CYS A 156 11.44 7.04 -5.30
C CYS A 156 12.55 6.15 -5.87
N TYR A 157 13.10 6.58 -7.00
CA TYR A 157 14.24 5.96 -7.69
C TYR A 157 15.58 6.57 -7.24
N ILE A 158 15.77 6.81 -5.94
CA ILE A 158 17.10 7.14 -5.40
C ILE A 158 18.00 5.91 -5.50
N LYS A 159 19.23 6.08 -6.00
CA LYS A 159 20.19 4.98 -6.06
C LYS A 159 20.69 4.64 -4.67
N LYS A 160 21.15 3.40 -4.50
CA LYS A 160 21.72 2.91 -3.25
C LYS A 160 22.91 3.75 -2.77
N GLU A 161 23.80 4.13 -3.69
CA GLU A 161 24.96 4.97 -3.38
C GLU A 161 24.58 6.43 -3.00
N ASP A 162 23.42 6.91 -3.44
CA ASP A 162 23.01 8.31 -3.29
C ASP A 162 22.07 8.54 -2.09
N GLN A 163 21.78 7.52 -1.27
CA GLN A 163 20.83 7.64 -0.16
C GLN A 163 21.21 8.69 0.90
N ALA A 164 22.50 9.00 1.04
CA ALA A 164 23.01 9.99 1.98
C ALA A 164 23.02 11.42 1.41
N ASP A 165 22.77 11.58 0.11
CA ASP A 165 22.74 12.90 -0.52
C ASP A 165 21.38 13.58 -0.30
N VAL A 166 21.37 14.52 0.64
CA VAL A 166 20.18 15.31 0.98
C VAL A 166 19.72 16.25 -0.13
N ASN A 167 20.58 16.52 -1.13
CA ASN A 167 20.24 17.36 -2.28
C ASN A 167 19.76 16.53 -3.49
N ALA A 168 19.79 15.20 -3.40
CA ALA A 168 19.32 14.36 -4.48
C ALA A 168 17.82 14.59 -4.72
N LEU A 169 17.45 14.75 -6.00
CA LEU A 169 16.07 14.91 -6.45
C LEU A 169 15.65 13.70 -7.30
N PRO A 170 15.50 12.51 -6.68
CA PRO A 170 15.14 11.30 -7.40
C PRO A 170 13.71 11.39 -7.94
N ALA A 171 13.49 10.81 -9.13
CA ALA A 171 12.15 10.65 -9.66
C ALA A 171 11.30 9.76 -8.74
N LEU A 172 10.03 10.12 -8.57
CA LEU A 172 9.08 9.33 -7.80
C LEU A 172 8.67 8.06 -8.56
N ARG A 173 8.39 6.99 -7.81
CA ARG A 173 7.75 5.79 -8.34
C ARG A 173 6.26 6.08 -8.56
N THR A 174 5.69 5.46 -9.59
CA THR A 174 4.24 5.49 -9.83
C THR A 174 3.74 4.10 -10.18
N THR A 175 2.45 3.91 -10.01
CA THR A 175 1.70 2.71 -10.39
C THR A 175 1.91 2.39 -11.86
N GLU A 176 1.82 3.38 -12.74
CA GLU A 176 1.95 3.20 -14.19
C GLU A 176 3.35 2.71 -14.57
N LEU A 177 4.40 3.33 -14.02
CA LEU A 177 5.78 2.95 -14.30
C LEU A 177 6.08 1.54 -13.78
N SER A 178 5.64 1.23 -12.56
CA SER A 178 5.92 -0.05 -11.93
C SER A 178 5.14 -1.19 -12.58
N GLN A 179 3.86 -0.98 -12.92
CA GLN A 179 3.08 -1.92 -13.72
C GLN A 179 3.72 -2.18 -15.09
N ARG A 180 4.17 -1.12 -15.77
CA ARG A 180 4.81 -1.24 -17.09
C ARG A 180 6.09 -2.08 -16.99
N ALA A 181 6.93 -1.82 -16.00
CA ALA A 181 8.15 -2.58 -15.76
C ALA A 181 7.87 -4.06 -15.50
N VAL A 182 6.93 -4.38 -14.60
CA VAL A 182 6.57 -5.78 -14.29
C VAL A 182 5.96 -6.49 -15.51
N LYS A 183 5.04 -5.82 -16.23
CA LYS A 183 4.43 -6.38 -17.45
C LYS A 183 5.48 -6.63 -18.55
N ALA A 184 6.41 -5.69 -18.75
CA ALA A 184 7.50 -5.86 -19.71
C ALA A 184 8.43 -7.02 -19.31
N ALA A 185 8.81 -7.09 -18.03
CA ALA A 185 9.70 -8.13 -17.52
C ALA A 185 9.11 -9.54 -17.69
N ARG A 186 7.79 -9.69 -17.54
CA ARG A 186 7.10 -10.98 -17.72
C ARG A 186 7.05 -11.47 -19.17
N LYS A 187 7.33 -10.60 -20.16
CA LYS A 187 7.47 -11.02 -21.58
C LYS A 187 8.85 -11.58 -21.91
N LEU A 188 9.81 -11.41 -21.01
CA LEU A 188 11.18 -11.90 -21.17
C LEU A 188 11.33 -13.32 -20.59
N ASN A 189 12.44 -13.98 -20.93
CA ASN A 189 12.86 -15.21 -20.25
C ASN A 189 13.25 -14.93 -18.78
N ALA A 190 13.56 -15.98 -18.01
CA ALA A 190 13.83 -15.85 -16.58
C ALA A 190 14.98 -14.89 -16.25
N GLU A 191 16.05 -14.92 -17.05
CA GLU A 191 17.24 -14.07 -16.87
C GLU A 191 16.93 -12.61 -17.20
N GLY A 192 16.37 -12.33 -18.39
CA GLY A 192 16.02 -10.97 -18.80
C GLY A 192 14.96 -10.34 -17.89
N ARG A 193 14.01 -11.14 -17.40
CA ARG A 193 13.03 -10.70 -16.39
C ARG A 193 13.73 -10.23 -15.12
N GLU A 194 14.69 -11.01 -14.64
CA GLU A 194 15.40 -10.67 -13.41
C GLU A 194 16.23 -9.40 -13.59
N VAL A 195 16.96 -9.26 -14.70
CA VAL A 195 17.73 -8.05 -15.04
C VAL A 195 16.83 -6.81 -15.03
N LEU A 196 15.75 -6.81 -15.81
CA LEU A 196 14.86 -5.64 -15.93
C LEU A 196 14.21 -5.26 -14.59
N LEU A 197 13.84 -6.26 -13.78
CA LEU A 197 13.28 -6.01 -12.45
C LEU A 197 14.33 -5.49 -11.46
N LYS A 198 15.62 -5.87 -11.58
CA LYS A 198 16.69 -5.26 -10.77
C LYS A 198 16.86 -3.79 -11.09
N GLU A 199 16.82 -3.43 -12.38
CA GLU A 199 16.94 -2.04 -12.85
C GLU A 199 15.83 -1.15 -12.32
N HIS A 200 14.64 -1.70 -12.03
CA HIS A 200 13.55 -0.95 -11.41
C HIS A 200 13.47 -1.15 -9.89
N GLY A 201 14.31 -2.03 -9.32
CA GLY A 201 14.26 -2.40 -7.91
C GLY A 201 13.00 -3.15 -7.48
N LEU A 202 12.28 -3.78 -8.41
CA LEU A 202 10.95 -4.37 -8.21
C LEU A 202 10.99 -5.90 -8.09
N ARG A 203 9.95 -6.46 -7.46
CA ARG A 203 9.69 -7.91 -7.40
C ARG A 203 8.71 -8.35 -8.46
N ASN A 204 8.81 -9.61 -8.90
CA ASN A 204 7.89 -10.19 -9.88
C ASN A 204 6.58 -10.67 -9.22
N VAL A 205 5.79 -9.75 -8.70
CA VAL A 205 4.52 -10.02 -8.00
C VAL A 205 3.47 -9.00 -8.47
N ASP A 206 2.20 -9.35 -8.40
CA ASP A 206 1.10 -8.41 -8.64
C ASP A 206 0.83 -7.60 -7.38
N ASN A 207 0.95 -6.28 -7.46
CA ASN A 207 0.66 -5.41 -6.33
C ASN A 207 -0.85 -5.26 -6.17
N VAL A 208 -1.35 -5.50 -4.96
CA VAL A 208 -2.77 -5.38 -4.63
C VAL A 208 -3.32 -3.96 -4.87
N PHE A 209 -2.55 -2.93 -4.55
CA PHE A 209 -3.01 -1.54 -4.54
C PHE A 209 -3.26 -1.00 -5.94
N TRP A 210 -2.59 -1.57 -6.95
CA TRP A 210 -2.75 -1.21 -8.36
C TRP A 210 -4.17 -1.42 -8.92
N SER A 211 -5.00 -2.19 -8.21
CA SER A 211 -6.40 -2.44 -8.60
C SER A 211 -7.37 -1.36 -8.11
N ILE A 212 -6.98 -0.59 -7.08
CA ILE A 212 -7.83 0.41 -6.42
C ILE A 212 -7.56 1.77 -7.03
N ALA A 213 -8.61 2.46 -7.48
CA ALA A 213 -8.46 3.79 -8.05
C ALA A 213 -7.94 4.78 -6.99
N TYR A 214 -7.20 5.80 -7.43
CA TYR A 214 -6.66 6.88 -6.58
C TYR A 214 -5.82 6.39 -5.39
N SER A 215 -5.23 5.20 -5.50
CA SER A 215 -4.54 4.51 -4.40
C SER A 215 -3.12 4.09 -4.81
N ASP A 216 -2.33 5.03 -5.33
CA ASP A 216 -0.94 4.78 -5.69
C ASP A 216 -0.13 4.42 -4.44
N PRO A 217 0.41 3.20 -4.31
CA PRO A 217 1.10 2.79 -3.09
C PRO A 217 2.38 3.57 -2.84
N TYR A 218 3.03 4.09 -3.89
CA TYR A 218 4.26 4.87 -3.78
C TYR A 218 3.99 6.27 -3.21
N HIS A 219 2.84 6.84 -3.53
CA HIS A 219 2.39 8.12 -2.95
C HIS A 219 1.73 7.94 -1.58
N ALA A 220 0.97 6.85 -1.39
CA ALA A 220 0.25 6.59 -0.15
C ALA A 220 1.18 6.17 1.00
N LEU A 221 2.36 5.62 0.71
CA LEU A 221 3.33 5.29 1.74
C LEU A 221 3.80 6.54 2.48
N SER A 222 3.33 6.69 3.72
CA SER A 222 3.86 7.66 4.65
C SER A 222 4.87 6.95 5.54
N PHE A 223 6.14 7.35 5.45
CA PHE A 223 7.10 6.99 6.47
C PHE A 223 7.00 8.01 7.61
N GLU A 224 7.10 7.54 8.86
CA GLU A 224 7.40 8.45 9.97
C GLU A 224 8.77 9.07 9.67
N HIS A 225 8.78 10.37 9.40
CA HIS A 225 9.98 11.18 9.58
C HIS A 225 10.19 11.29 11.09
N LEU A 226 10.88 10.31 11.67
CA LEU A 226 11.43 10.44 13.02
C LEU A 226 12.49 11.55 13.05
#